data_AF-A0A954N9B9-F1
#
_entry.id   AF-A0A954N9B9-F1
#
_cell.length_a   1.000
_cell.length_b   1.000
_cell.length_c   1.000
_cell.angle_alpha   90.00
_cell.angle_beta   90.00
_cell.angle_gamma   90.00
#
_symmetry.space_group_name_H-M   'P 1'
#
loop_
_entity.id
_entity.type
_entity.pdbx_description
1 polymer ?
#
loop_
_entity_poly.entity_id
_entity_poly.type
_entity_poly.pdbx_seq_one_letter_code
_entity_poly.pdbx_strand_id
1 'polypeptide(L)'
;AVAILRPLTPEQLAESLMQATGTLDRQQQAAGTAIDPRTRDLLSSNDRLRHRASVRSEDTLHDRLRGEMNEFATRFGGQPGTTPVGFDATVHQALYMANGSRVAGWLQPASSNLVDRLSRQRDPQRVAEEMYLAILSRPPGNDERREVCQTMADANAAPADALSQLAWALLASAEFRLNH
;
A
#
# COMPACT_ATOMS: atom_id res chain seq x y z
N ALA A 1 13.50 4.79 27.43
CA ALA A 1 12.72 5.92 26.90
C ALA A 1 11.44 5.35 26.32
N VAL A 2 10.27 5.75 26.81
CA VAL A 2 8.99 5.33 26.23
C VAL A 2 8.77 6.19 25.00
N ALA A 3 8.78 5.59 23.81
CA ALA A 3 8.50 6.29 22.57
C ALA A 3 7.07 6.83 22.62
N ILE A 4 6.91 8.15 22.49
CA ILE A 4 5.60 8.77 22.31
C ILE A 4 5.15 8.38 20.91
N LEU A 5 4.26 7.38 20.82
CA LEU A 5 3.62 6.95 19.59
C LEU A 5 2.86 8.17 19.03
N ARG A 6 3.42 8.80 18.00
CA ARG A 6 2.79 9.90 17.30
C ARG A 6 1.79 9.24 16.32
N PRO A 7 0.47 9.39 16.51
CA PRO A 7 -0.48 8.74 15.63
C PRO A 7 -0.28 9.20 14.19
N LEU A 8 -0.35 8.26 13.24
CA LEU A 8 -0.37 8.57 11.81
C LEU A 8 -1.56 9.49 11.51
N THR A 9 -1.32 10.53 10.72
CA THR A 9 -2.42 11.30 10.12
C THR A 9 -3.22 10.40 9.17
N PRO A 10 -4.52 10.69 8.93
CA PRO A 10 -5.32 9.98 7.93
C PRO A 10 -4.63 9.85 6.57
N GLU A 11 -3.92 10.89 6.16
CA GLU A 11 -3.16 10.97 4.92
C GLU A 11 -1.94 10.04 4.95
N GLN A 12 -1.19 10.02 6.04
CA GLN A 12 -0.06 9.09 6.22
C GLN A 12 -0.52 7.63 6.26
N LEU A 13 -1.68 7.34 6.84
CA LEU A 13 -2.27 6.01 6.80
C LEU A 13 -2.63 5.61 5.36
N ALA A 14 -3.23 6.52 4.60
CA ALA A 14 -3.56 6.29 3.20
C ALA A 14 -2.30 6.04 2.36
N GLU A 15 -1.24 6.82 2.54
CA GLU A 15 0.04 6.64 1.86
C GLU A 15 0.66 5.28 2.17
N SER A 16 0.73 4.89 3.44
CA SER A 16 1.26 3.60 3.86
C SER A 16 0.48 2.42 3.26
N LEU A 17 -0.86 2.51 3.21
CA LEU A 17 -1.70 1.49 2.56
C LEU A 17 -1.45 1.43 1.05
N MET A 18 -1.35 2.57 0.38
CA MET A 18 -1.09 2.62 -1.06
C MET A 18 0.32 2.13 -1.42
N GLN A 19 1.30 2.36 -0.56
CA GLN A 19 2.65 1.84 -0.70
C GLN A 19 2.68 0.32 -0.47
N ALA A 20 2.09 -0.17 0.62
CA ALA A 20 2.04 -1.61 0.95
C ALA A 20 1.33 -2.43 -0.14
N THR A 21 0.26 -1.88 -0.73
CA THR A 21 -0.48 -2.54 -1.82
C THR A 21 0.21 -2.43 -3.19
N GLY A 22 1.27 -1.62 -3.33
CA GLY A 22 1.90 -1.32 -4.62
C GLY A 22 1.08 -0.40 -5.53
N THR A 23 0.06 0.27 -4.99
CA THR A 23 -0.76 1.24 -5.73
C THR A 23 0.04 2.50 -6.05
N LEU A 24 0.96 2.89 -5.17
CA LEU A 24 1.86 4.03 -5.39
C LEU A 24 2.80 3.79 -6.59
N ASP A 25 3.46 2.63 -6.61
CA ASP A 25 4.36 2.23 -7.71
C ASP A 25 3.61 2.19 -9.05
N ARG A 26 2.37 1.70 -9.04
CA ARG A 26 1.50 1.69 -10.23
C ARG A 26 1.27 3.11 -10.76
N GLN A 27 0.96 4.07 -9.87
CA GLN A 27 0.73 5.46 -10.27
C GLN A 27 2.01 6.13 -10.79
N GLN A 28 3.16 5.81 -10.20
CA GLN A 28 4.47 6.28 -10.65
C GLN A 28 4.82 5.73 -12.04
N GLN A 29 4.60 4.44 -12.29
CA GLN A 29 4.84 3.82 -13.59
C GLN A 29 3.90 4.39 -14.67
N ALA A 30 2.62 4.59 -14.34
CA ALA A 30 1.65 5.22 -15.25
C ALA A 30 2.00 6.68 -15.58
N ALA A 31 2.64 7.40 -14.66
CA ALA A 31 3.18 8.73 -14.93
C ALA A 31 4.42 8.68 -15.86
N GLY A 32 5.31 7.71 -15.67
CA GLY A 32 6.53 7.55 -16.47
C GLY A 32 6.30 7.09 -17.92
N THR A 33 5.24 6.31 -18.18
CA THR A 33 4.87 5.89 -19.55
C THR A 33 4.21 7.00 -20.37
N ALA A 34 3.63 8.01 -19.71
CA ALA A 34 3.04 9.18 -20.37
C ALA A 34 4.08 10.21 -20.88
N ILE A 35 5.36 10.01 -20.58
CA ILE A 35 6.45 10.90 -21.01
C ILE A 35 6.90 10.54 -22.43
N ASP A 36 6.76 11.49 -23.36
CA ASP A 36 7.18 11.36 -24.76
C ASP A 36 8.68 11.02 -24.91
N PRO A 37 9.10 10.19 -25.90
CA PRO A 37 10.48 9.77 -26.08
C PRO A 37 11.49 10.92 -26.22
N ARG A 38 11.12 12.04 -26.86
CA ARG A 38 12.01 13.21 -26.98
C ARG A 38 12.21 13.89 -25.63
N THR A 39 11.16 13.92 -24.81
CA THR A 39 11.24 14.46 -23.45
C THR A 39 12.10 13.57 -22.58
N ARG A 40 12.00 12.24 -22.72
CA ARG A 40 12.85 11.27 -22.02
C ARG A 40 14.33 11.45 -22.36
N ASP A 41 14.67 11.68 -23.62
CA ASP A 41 16.05 11.91 -24.06
C ASP A 41 16.64 13.21 -23.49
N LEU A 42 15.85 14.29 -23.51
CA LEU A 42 16.20 15.57 -22.89
C LEU A 42 16.38 15.47 -21.36
N LEU A 43 15.54 14.69 -20.70
CA LEU A 43 15.69 14.37 -19.27
C LEU A 43 16.94 13.52 -19.05
N SER A 44 17.30 12.61 -19.96
CA SER A 44 18.50 11.78 -19.79
C SER A 44 19.81 12.59 -19.91
N SER A 45 19.76 13.71 -20.62
CA SER A 45 20.93 14.53 -20.93
C SER A 45 21.15 15.72 -19.98
N ASN A 46 20.24 15.98 -19.03
CA ASN A 46 20.30 17.20 -18.20
C ASN A 46 19.78 16.99 -16.77
N ASP A 47 20.69 16.96 -15.80
CA ASP A 47 20.37 16.70 -14.39
C ASP A 47 19.45 17.75 -13.76
N ARG A 48 19.50 19.01 -14.20
CA ARG A 48 18.57 20.05 -13.71
C ARG A 48 17.16 19.83 -14.23
N LEU A 49 17.02 19.37 -15.47
CA LEU A 49 15.72 19.00 -16.03
C LEU A 49 15.18 17.73 -15.36
N ARG A 50 16.04 16.75 -15.04
CA ARG A 50 15.67 15.58 -14.23
C ARG A 50 15.09 15.99 -12.89
N HIS A 51 15.79 16.83 -12.13
CA HIS A 51 15.31 17.28 -10.82
C HIS A 51 14.00 18.08 -10.92
N ARG A 52 13.85 18.93 -11.94
CA ARG A 52 12.57 19.66 -12.11
C ARG A 52 11.43 18.73 -12.52
N ALA A 53 11.72 17.70 -13.31
CA ALA A 53 10.74 16.69 -13.68
C ALA A 53 10.40 15.76 -12.52
N SER A 54 11.36 15.43 -11.63
CA SER A 54 11.09 14.63 -10.43
C SER A 54 10.15 15.37 -9.47
N VAL A 55 10.44 16.64 -9.18
CA VAL A 55 9.55 17.48 -8.34
C VAL A 55 8.16 17.62 -8.98
N ARG A 56 8.08 17.86 -10.29
CA ARG A 56 6.79 17.92 -11.00
C ARG A 56 6.05 16.58 -11.00
N SER A 57 6.78 15.47 -11.08
CA SER A 57 6.17 14.14 -11.02
C SER A 57 5.60 13.86 -9.64
N GLU A 58 6.28 14.28 -8.56
CA GLU A 58 5.78 14.24 -7.18
C GLU A 58 4.49 15.06 -7.04
N ASP A 59 4.44 16.29 -7.58
CA ASP A 59 3.21 17.10 -7.58
C ASP A 59 2.05 16.41 -8.31
N THR A 60 2.31 15.83 -9.49
CA THR A 60 1.25 15.13 -10.24
C THR A 60 0.80 13.83 -9.58
N LEU A 61 1.70 13.14 -8.87
CA LEU A 61 1.34 11.97 -8.06
C LEU A 61 0.48 12.41 -6.89
N HIS A 62 0.90 13.46 -6.19
CA HIS A 62 0.14 14.04 -5.09
C HIS A 62 -1.26 14.48 -5.55
N ASP A 63 -1.39 15.12 -6.71
CA ASP A 63 -2.69 15.49 -7.32
C ASP A 63 -3.57 14.26 -7.61
N ARG A 64 -3.00 13.17 -8.12
CA ARG A 64 -3.74 11.92 -8.42
C ARG A 64 -4.18 11.20 -7.15
N LEU A 65 -3.34 11.24 -6.12
CA LEU A 65 -3.61 10.60 -4.83
C LEU A 65 -4.51 11.46 -3.94
N ARG A 66 -4.64 12.77 -4.21
CA ARG A 66 -5.46 13.70 -3.43
C ARG A 66 -6.91 13.25 -3.26
N GLY A 67 -7.51 12.64 -4.29
CA GLY A 67 -8.87 12.10 -4.20
C GLY A 67 -8.99 10.98 -3.17
N GLU A 68 -8.03 10.06 -3.18
CA GLU A 68 -7.93 8.95 -2.23
C GLU A 68 -7.64 9.46 -0.82
N MET A 69 -6.68 10.38 -0.68
CA MET A 69 -6.31 11.02 0.58
C MET A 69 -7.49 11.78 1.19
N ASN A 70 -8.26 12.53 0.40
CA ASN A 70 -9.45 13.24 0.88
C ASN A 70 -10.54 12.30 1.39
N GLU A 71 -10.72 11.12 0.78
CA GLU A 71 -11.66 10.13 1.30
C GLU A 71 -11.22 9.60 2.67
N PHE A 72 -9.93 9.30 2.83
CA PHE A 72 -9.38 8.89 4.12
C PHE A 72 -9.44 10.03 5.15
N ALA A 73 -9.09 11.25 4.79
CA ALA A 73 -9.19 12.44 5.65
C ALA A 73 -10.63 12.68 6.12
N THR A 74 -11.63 12.47 5.26
CA THR A 74 -13.05 12.62 5.62
C THR A 74 -13.51 11.51 6.58
N ARG A 75 -13.03 10.27 6.40
CA ARG A 75 -13.48 9.11 7.18
C ARG A 75 -12.71 8.89 8.49
N PHE A 76 -11.43 9.26 8.50
CA PHE A 76 -10.51 9.08 9.63
C PHE A 76 -10.16 10.40 10.34
N GLY A 77 -10.53 11.56 9.77
CA GLY A 77 -10.42 12.85 10.44
C GLY A 77 -11.35 12.94 11.65
N GLY A 78 -10.92 13.69 12.67
CA GLY A 78 -11.76 14.01 13.83
C GLY A 78 -13.00 14.83 13.42
N GLN A 79 -14.05 14.81 14.25
CA GLN A 79 -15.22 15.65 13.98
C GLN A 79 -14.83 17.13 13.92
N PRO A 80 -15.44 17.93 13.02
CA PRO A 80 -15.21 19.37 12.96
C PRO A 80 -15.40 20.00 14.34
N GLY A 81 -14.37 20.68 14.86
CA GLY A 81 -14.38 21.32 16.18
C GLY A 81 -13.77 20.51 17.33
N THR A 82 -13.23 19.32 17.08
CA THR A 82 -12.44 18.56 18.06
C THR A 82 -10.95 18.62 17.72
N THR A 83 -10.10 18.98 18.69
CA THR A 83 -8.66 18.77 18.59
C THR A 83 -8.42 17.28 18.83
N PRO A 84 -7.89 16.49 17.88
CA PRO A 84 -7.68 15.06 18.11
C PRO A 84 -6.67 14.87 19.24
N VAL A 85 -7.14 14.50 20.43
CA VAL A 85 -6.30 14.24 21.60
C VAL A 85 -5.91 12.76 21.58
N GLY A 86 -4.98 12.40 20.69
CA GLY A 86 -4.43 11.04 20.61
C GLY A 86 -5.18 10.09 19.68
N PHE A 87 -4.60 8.89 19.54
CA PHE A 87 -5.03 7.82 18.64
C PHE A 87 -6.38 7.23 19.08
N ASP A 88 -7.47 7.70 18.49
CA ASP A 88 -8.76 7.01 18.59
C ASP A 88 -8.88 6.04 17.41
N ALA A 89 -8.38 4.81 17.59
CA ALA A 89 -8.76 3.69 16.73
C ALA A 89 -10.24 3.35 16.97
N THR A 90 -11.12 4.20 16.44
CA THR A 90 -12.56 3.99 16.58
C THR A 90 -12.95 2.69 15.87
N VAL A 91 -13.92 1.97 16.45
CA VAL A 91 -14.45 0.72 15.86
C VAL A 91 -14.83 0.91 14.39
N HIS A 92 -15.33 2.10 14.01
CA HIS A 92 -15.66 2.46 12.64
C HIS A 92 -14.45 2.49 11.69
N GLN A 93 -13.28 2.94 12.15
CA GLN A 93 -12.05 2.97 11.36
C GLN A 93 -11.48 1.58 11.14
N ALA A 94 -11.48 0.74 12.19
CA ALA A 94 -11.11 -0.67 12.07
C ALA A 94 -12.09 -1.43 11.14
N LEU A 95 -13.38 -1.13 11.23
CA LEU A 95 -14.40 -1.72 10.36
C LEU A 95 -14.27 -1.26 8.91
N TYR A 96 -13.84 -0.02 8.65
CA TYR A 96 -13.57 0.47 7.30
C TYR A 96 -12.29 -0.14 6.71
N MET A 97 -11.22 -0.32 7.49
CA MET A 97 -10.05 -1.09 7.03
C MET A 97 -10.43 -2.54 6.70
N ALA A 98 -11.29 -3.15 7.52
CA ALA A 98 -11.76 -4.51 7.29
C ALA A 98 -12.74 -4.61 6.10
N ASN A 99 -13.71 -3.70 5.96
CA ASN A 99 -14.82 -3.88 5.01
C ASN A 99 -14.86 -2.86 3.87
N GLY A 100 -13.86 -1.97 3.79
CA GLY A 100 -13.79 -0.93 2.78
C GLY A 100 -13.53 -1.51 1.40
N SER A 101 -14.49 -1.34 0.48
CA SER A 101 -14.37 -1.73 -0.94
C SER A 101 -13.14 -1.14 -1.63
N ARG A 102 -12.62 -0.02 -1.12
CA ARG A 102 -11.43 0.65 -1.62
C ARG A 102 -10.15 -0.14 -1.35
N VAL A 103 -9.92 -0.56 -0.11
CA VAL A 103 -8.75 -1.38 0.27
C VAL A 103 -8.82 -2.74 -0.45
N ALA A 104 -10.01 -3.34 -0.50
CA ALA A 104 -10.24 -4.56 -1.29
C ALA A 104 -9.91 -4.34 -2.78
N GLY A 105 -10.27 -3.20 -3.35
CA GLY A 105 -9.95 -2.83 -4.74
C GLY A 105 -8.45 -2.67 -5.00
N TRP A 106 -7.66 -2.21 -4.03
CA TRP A 106 -6.20 -2.11 -4.17
C TRP A 106 -5.50 -3.47 -4.16
N LEU A 107 -6.13 -4.47 -3.53
CA LEU A 107 -5.66 -5.85 -3.48
C LEU A 107 -6.10 -6.69 -4.68
N GLN A 108 -7.06 -6.23 -5.48
CA GLN A 108 -7.40 -6.92 -6.73
C GLN A 108 -6.20 -6.95 -7.69
N PRO A 109 -5.84 -8.11 -8.27
CA PRO A 109 -4.69 -8.21 -9.18
C PRO A 109 -4.86 -7.28 -10.38
N ALA A 110 -4.02 -6.25 -10.48
CA ALA A 110 -4.07 -5.30 -11.58
C ALA A 110 -2.75 -4.55 -11.72
N SER A 111 -2.27 -4.45 -12.96
CA SER A 111 -1.17 -3.56 -13.36
C SER A 111 0.04 -3.61 -12.40
N SER A 112 0.57 -4.80 -12.12
CA SER A 112 1.77 -5.03 -11.30
C SER A 112 1.73 -4.55 -9.84
N ASN A 113 0.53 -4.44 -9.25
CA ASN A 113 0.41 -4.31 -7.79
C ASN A 113 0.89 -5.56 -7.06
N LEU A 114 0.97 -5.47 -5.73
CA LEU A 114 1.53 -6.54 -4.90
C LEU A 114 0.94 -7.91 -5.25
N VAL A 115 -0.39 -8.04 -5.25
CA VAL A 115 -1.04 -9.33 -5.52
C VAL A 115 -0.78 -9.84 -6.94
N ASP A 116 -0.76 -8.97 -7.96
CA ASP A 116 -0.39 -9.39 -9.32
C ASP A 116 1.05 -9.91 -9.38
N ARG A 117 2.00 -9.26 -8.68
CA ARG A 117 3.39 -9.74 -8.61
C ARG A 117 3.50 -11.08 -7.87
N LEU A 118 2.87 -11.19 -6.70
CA LEU A 118 2.87 -12.41 -5.90
C LEU A 118 2.22 -13.58 -6.65
N SER A 119 1.13 -13.35 -7.38
CA SER A 119 0.42 -14.40 -8.13
C SER A 119 1.24 -14.97 -9.30
N ARG A 120 2.23 -14.22 -9.80
CA ARG A 120 3.16 -14.65 -10.86
C ARG A 120 4.37 -15.40 -10.30
N GLN A 121 4.60 -15.34 -8.99
CA GLN A 121 5.70 -16.03 -8.34
C GLN A 121 5.35 -17.50 -8.12
N ARG A 122 6.27 -18.40 -8.48
CA ARG A 122 6.06 -19.86 -8.38
C ARG A 122 6.50 -20.45 -7.05
N ASP A 123 7.40 -19.77 -6.35
CA ASP A 123 7.94 -20.21 -5.07
C ASP A 123 7.12 -19.61 -3.91
N PRO A 124 6.37 -20.44 -3.16
CA PRO A 124 5.56 -19.96 -2.05
C PRO A 124 6.37 -19.33 -0.91
N GLN A 125 7.64 -19.72 -0.73
CA GLN A 125 8.50 -19.11 0.28
C GLN A 125 8.84 -17.67 -0.10
N ARG A 126 9.17 -17.43 -1.37
CA ARG A 126 9.39 -16.08 -1.91
C ARG A 126 8.15 -15.22 -1.82
N VAL A 127 6.96 -15.80 -2.06
CA VAL A 127 5.68 -15.10 -1.89
C VAL A 127 5.48 -14.64 -0.45
N ALA A 128 5.73 -15.52 0.52
CA ALA A 128 5.64 -15.16 1.93
C ALA A 128 6.62 -14.04 2.29
N GLU A 129 7.88 -14.12 1.84
CA GLU A 129 8.89 -13.09 2.08
C GLU A 129 8.48 -11.72 1.53
N GLU A 130 8.10 -11.65 0.24
CA GLU A 130 7.72 -10.39 -0.40
C GLU A 130 6.47 -9.78 0.26
N MET A 131 5.46 -10.59 0.56
CA MET A 131 4.20 -10.13 1.16
C MET A 131 4.41 -9.53 2.56
N TYR A 132 5.17 -10.21 3.42
CA TYR A 132 5.42 -9.74 4.78
C TYR A 132 6.36 -8.53 4.80
N LEU A 133 7.35 -8.47 3.92
CA LEU A 133 8.19 -7.27 3.78
C LEU A 133 7.40 -6.08 3.25
N ALA A 134 6.51 -6.28 2.27
CA ALA A 134 5.72 -5.20 1.71
C ALA A 134 4.67 -4.64 2.68
N ILE A 135 4.05 -5.49 3.51
CA ILE A 135 2.96 -5.10 4.40
C ILE A 135 3.46 -4.77 5.82
N LEU A 136 4.29 -5.64 6.40
CA LEU A 136 4.72 -5.54 7.79
C LEU A 136 6.18 -5.08 7.95
N SER A 137 6.89 -4.79 6.85
CA SER A 137 8.29 -4.33 6.86
C SER A 137 9.25 -5.25 7.63
N ARG A 138 8.94 -6.55 7.71
CA ARG A 138 9.77 -7.58 8.35
C ARG A 138 9.70 -8.90 7.59
N PRO A 139 10.69 -9.80 7.73
CA PRO A 139 10.57 -11.15 7.20
C PRO A 139 9.49 -11.94 7.96
N PRO A 140 8.86 -12.94 7.31
CA PRO A 140 7.92 -13.83 7.97
C PRO A 140 8.64 -14.76 8.96
N GLY A 141 7.91 -15.21 9.98
CA GLY A 141 8.28 -16.32 10.85
C GLY A 141 8.07 -17.68 10.17
N ASN A 142 8.43 -18.75 10.87
CA ASN A 142 8.26 -20.12 10.34
C ASN A 142 6.79 -20.53 10.21
N ASP A 143 5.93 -20.07 11.13
CA ASP A 143 4.51 -20.41 11.14
C ASP A 143 3.78 -19.68 10.02
N GLU A 144 4.08 -18.39 9.87
CA GLU A 144 3.60 -17.52 8.79
C GLU A 144 4.01 -18.04 7.40
N ARG A 145 5.27 -18.46 7.24
CA ARG A 145 5.71 -19.12 5.99
C ARG A 145 4.90 -20.37 5.69
N ARG A 146 4.64 -21.21 6.70
CA ARG A 146 3.85 -22.43 6.54
C ARG A 146 2.41 -22.13 6.14
N GLU A 147 1.80 -21.13 6.76
CA GLU A 147 0.44 -20.69 6.44
C GLU A 147 0.33 -20.25 4.98
N VAL A 148 1.21 -19.35 4.52
CA VAL A 148 1.22 -18.90 3.11
C VAL A 148 1.42 -20.06 2.14
N CYS A 149 2.36 -20.97 2.43
CA CYS A 149 2.59 -22.14 1.59
C CYS A 149 1.34 -23.03 1.50
N GLN A 150 0.68 -23.26 2.64
CA GLN A 150 -0.53 -24.07 2.70
C GLN A 150 -1.68 -23.42 1.92
N THR A 151 -1.92 -22.12 2.13
CA THR A 151 -2.95 -21.37 1.40
C THR A 151 -2.72 -21.40 -0.12
N MET A 152 -1.47 -21.28 -0.57
CA MET A 152 -1.15 -21.39 -2.01
C MET A 152 -1.41 -22.80 -2.56
N ALA A 153 -1.10 -23.84 -1.78
CA ALA A 153 -1.36 -25.22 -2.16
C ALA A 153 -2.88 -25.49 -2.27
N ASP A 154 -3.67 -24.98 -1.34
CA ASP A 154 -5.11 -25.16 -1.29
C ASP A 154 -5.84 -24.35 -2.38
N ALA A 155 -5.33 -23.17 -2.72
CA ALA A 155 -5.94 -22.26 -3.69
C ALA A 155 -5.87 -22.76 -5.15
N ASN A 156 -4.93 -23.67 -5.46
CA ASN A 156 -4.75 -24.41 -6.71
C ASN A 156 -4.97 -23.60 -8.02
N ALA A 157 -6.23 -23.32 -8.41
CA ALA A 157 -6.64 -22.61 -9.62
C ALA A 157 -6.87 -21.08 -9.45
N ALA A 158 -6.98 -20.56 -8.23
CA ALA A 158 -7.20 -19.14 -7.94
C ALA A 158 -6.22 -18.58 -6.89
N PRO A 159 -4.89 -18.70 -7.12
CA PRO A 159 -3.89 -18.24 -6.15
C PRO A 159 -4.00 -16.73 -5.87
N ALA A 160 -4.44 -15.95 -6.86
CA ALA A 160 -4.55 -14.50 -6.73
C ALA A 160 -5.63 -14.06 -5.72
N ASP A 161 -6.78 -14.74 -5.66
CA ASP A 161 -7.85 -14.43 -4.70
C ASP A 161 -7.43 -14.79 -3.28
N ALA A 162 -6.79 -15.95 -3.11
CA ALA A 162 -6.27 -16.40 -1.83
C ALA A 162 -5.17 -15.45 -1.31
N LEU A 163 -4.27 -15.00 -2.18
CA LEU A 163 -3.25 -14.01 -1.84
C LEU A 163 -3.84 -12.64 -1.50
N SER A 164 -4.90 -12.23 -2.20
CA SER A 164 -5.64 -10.99 -1.87
C SER A 164 -6.23 -11.06 -0.46
N GLN A 165 -6.80 -12.22 -0.09
CA GLN A 165 -7.37 -12.43 1.25
C GLN A 165 -6.29 -12.45 2.34
N LEU A 166 -5.15 -13.11 2.10
CA LEU A 166 -4.01 -13.09 3.03
C LEU A 166 -3.48 -11.67 3.22
N ALA A 167 -3.25 -10.93 2.12
CA ALA A 167 -2.79 -9.55 2.18
C ALA A 167 -3.78 -8.65 2.94
N TRP A 168 -5.09 -8.84 2.72
CA TRP A 168 -6.13 -8.15 3.46
C TRP A 168 -6.08 -8.47 4.96
N ALA A 169 -5.92 -9.75 5.33
CA ALA A 169 -5.84 -10.16 6.73
C ALA A 169 -4.63 -9.53 7.44
N LEU A 170 -3.49 -9.44 6.76
CA LEU A 170 -2.29 -8.77 7.28
C LEU A 170 -2.50 -7.26 7.47
N LEU A 171 -3.11 -6.58 6.50
CA LEU A 171 -3.44 -5.15 6.59
C LEU A 171 -4.47 -4.87 7.71
N ALA A 172 -5.41 -5.79 7.93
CA ALA A 172 -6.39 -5.71 9.00
C ALA A 172 -5.86 -6.18 10.37
N SER A 173 -4.60 -6.64 10.45
CA SER A 173 -4.02 -7.14 11.69
C SER A 173 -3.72 -6.03 12.69
N ALA A 174 -3.62 -6.39 13.98
CA ALA A 174 -3.18 -5.45 15.00
C ALA A 174 -1.71 -5.02 14.80
N GLU A 175 -0.89 -5.89 14.22
CA GLU A 175 0.52 -5.62 13.97
C GLU A 175 0.68 -4.47 12.96
N PHE A 176 0.00 -4.52 11.82
CA PHE A 176 0.03 -3.42 10.84
C PHE A 176 -0.45 -2.09 11.43
N ARG A 177 -1.42 -2.14 12.35
CA ARG A 177 -1.99 -0.95 13.00
C ARG A 177 -1.12 -0.36 14.10
N LEU A 178 -0.21 -1.12 14.71
CA LEU A 178 0.49 -0.72 15.94
C LEU A 178 2.01 -0.69 15.78
N ASN A 179 2.55 -1.39 14.79
CA ASN A 179 3.97 -1.39 14.44
C ASN A 179 4.13 -0.69 13.08
N HIS A 180 4.63 0.54 13.12
CA HIS A 180 4.97 1.37 11.96
C HIS A 180 6.27 2.13 12.22
#